data_AF-A0AA42QRB3-F1
#
_entry.id   AF-A0AA42QRB3-F1
#
_cell.length_a   1.000
_cell.length_b   1.000
_cell.length_c   1.000
_cell.angle_alpha   90.00
_cell.angle_beta   90.00
_cell.angle_gamma   90.00
#
_symmetry.space_group_name_H-M   'P 1'
#
loop_
_entity.id
_entity.type
_entity.pdbx_description
1 polymer ?
#
loop_
_entity_poly.entity_id
_entity_poly.type
_entity_poly.pdbx_seq_one_letter_code
_entity_poly.pdbx_strand_id
1 'polypeptide(L)'
;MITILHISDLHIHSNYDQDQVLDKFLDDLKNQEKIDLVVCSGDIFAKGNYNKSIVEYAQNFFHKLNKITNNAEIILCAGNHDVNLKIRDSIFSSIFDIKDHKAAVNLFDKLYHEPKKDLLAHLSDYNDFASTIVNIPLENKIFFTKSITINNQNIGIASLNTSWLTKGGGQADYGNLFLTERQIERAYDEIKDYPLKIAVFHHTFDWLNQNEKQIIKNRLGEKFNIVLCGHNHENTAEAISSNIGQLFISNTGCLYQSRDYFNGYTILKLNNNTVKVLAREYYHSRNTFDQATRFNTNGTKDYTFSTSHQKTVEITDVLFESITQRANNKLLSSNSSIAPREVHNIFVEPPLAQLEEKEFYFNKEHVKSNNSTDYVKLNDLRNSSENILFLGKRESGKTTLLNYLIVEKFSEIYPQTVLGIIIDLKNARTKESNLSINLLLNEGLNFLDNELNKQQLKDLLADGRILIGFDNFDTKSLNDLRCLRKFMQDYPTSKYIAVSLEDESTLKTIKLDIDIFPKQVFIHSFKAKHTESLICKWFSSDTDTNSLKIRTIDFRHKSKNVQFI
;
A
#
# COMPACT_ATOMS: atom_id res chain seq x y z
N MET A 1 -9.40 14.38 -20.36
CA MET A 1 -8.42 15.07 -19.48
C MET A 1 -9.19 15.95 -18.53
N ILE A 2 -8.82 16.00 -17.25
CA ILE A 2 -9.39 16.87 -16.22
C ILE A 2 -8.24 17.68 -15.64
N THR A 3 -8.39 19.01 -15.58
CA THR A 3 -7.39 19.89 -14.96
C THR A 3 -7.88 20.38 -13.62
N ILE A 4 -7.14 20.09 -12.54
CA ILE A 4 -7.44 20.50 -11.18
C ILE A 4 -6.45 21.59 -10.75
N LEU A 5 -6.95 22.74 -10.31
CA LEU A 5 -6.19 23.73 -9.58
C LEU A 5 -6.23 23.38 -8.09
N HIS A 6 -5.07 23.18 -7.47
CA HIS A 6 -4.95 22.85 -6.05
C HIS A 6 -4.17 23.94 -5.30
N ILE A 7 -4.89 24.65 -4.44
CA ILE A 7 -4.38 25.71 -3.57
C ILE A 7 -4.61 25.37 -2.10
N SER A 8 -3.86 26.00 -1.21
CA SER A 8 -3.96 25.84 0.24
C SER A 8 -3.29 27.02 0.94
N ASP A 9 -3.55 27.20 2.23
CA ASP A 9 -2.80 28.09 3.12
C ASP A 9 -2.76 29.54 2.57
N LEU A 10 -3.94 30.12 2.39
CA LEU A 10 -4.11 31.51 1.94
C LEU A 10 -3.86 32.50 3.08
N HIS A 11 -4.16 32.07 4.31
CA HIS A 11 -4.03 32.85 5.54
C HIS A 11 -4.54 34.29 5.38
N ILE A 12 -5.78 34.47 4.92
CA ILE A 12 -6.35 35.78 4.62
C ILE A 12 -6.36 36.66 5.87
N HIS A 13 -5.70 37.82 5.75
CA HIS A 13 -5.72 38.91 6.73
C HIS A 13 -5.74 40.31 6.08
N SER A 14 -5.91 40.38 4.75
CA SER A 14 -6.19 41.59 3.96
C SER A 14 -5.15 42.70 4.13
N ASN A 15 -3.92 42.47 3.66
CA ASN A 15 -2.90 43.51 3.58
C ASN A 15 -2.34 43.69 2.16
N TYR A 16 -1.59 44.78 1.96
CA TYR A 16 -1.05 45.16 0.66
C TYR A 16 -0.17 44.08 0.01
N ASP A 17 0.70 43.43 0.79
CA ASP A 17 1.59 42.40 0.26
C ASP A 17 0.84 41.12 -0.14
N GLN A 18 -0.21 40.76 0.60
CA GLN A 18 -1.13 39.68 0.24
C GLN A 18 -1.84 39.98 -1.07
N ASP A 19 -2.35 41.21 -1.24
CA ASP A 19 -2.98 41.65 -2.49
C ASP A 19 -2.01 41.48 -3.67
N GLN A 20 -0.75 41.89 -3.52
CA GLN A 20 0.25 41.75 -4.58
C GLN A 20 0.48 40.29 -4.99
N VAL A 21 0.60 39.37 -4.03
CA VAL A 21 0.82 37.95 -4.34
C VAL A 21 -0.43 37.32 -4.95
N LEU A 22 -1.61 37.56 -4.35
CA LEU A 22 -2.86 36.98 -4.84
C LEU A 22 -3.26 37.53 -6.22
N ASP A 23 -3.04 38.81 -6.50
CA ASP A 23 -3.28 39.36 -7.85
C ASP A 23 -2.32 38.73 -8.87
N LYS A 24 -1.05 38.48 -8.51
CA LYS A 24 -0.09 37.81 -9.40
C LYS A 24 -0.41 36.34 -9.61
N PHE A 25 -0.98 35.67 -8.61
CA PHE A 25 -1.52 34.33 -8.77
C PHE A 25 -2.69 34.33 -9.78
N LEU A 26 -3.65 35.24 -9.63
CA LEU A 26 -4.77 35.38 -10.55
C LEU A 26 -4.33 35.76 -11.98
N ASP A 27 -3.28 36.57 -12.13
CA ASP A 27 -2.67 36.88 -13.43
C ASP A 27 -2.02 35.65 -14.08
N ASP A 28 -1.27 34.86 -13.30
CA ASP A 28 -0.61 33.65 -13.80
C ASP A 28 -1.61 32.58 -14.24
N LEU A 29 -2.74 32.45 -13.53
CA LEU A 29 -3.84 31.55 -13.90
C LEU A 29 -4.45 31.86 -15.27
N LYS A 30 -4.50 33.13 -15.69
CA LYS A 30 -5.00 33.51 -17.03
C LYS A 30 -4.17 32.93 -18.17
N ASN A 31 -2.91 32.59 -17.89
CA ASN A 31 -1.98 31.99 -18.86
C ASN A 31 -1.95 30.46 -18.80
N GLN A 32 -2.73 29.85 -17.90
CA GLN A 32 -2.81 28.39 -17.78
C GLN A 32 -3.88 27.83 -18.70
N GLU A 33 -3.82 26.52 -18.95
CA GLU A 33 -4.90 25.80 -19.60
C GLU A 33 -6.19 25.87 -18.77
N LYS A 34 -7.33 25.57 -19.42
CA LYS A 34 -8.64 25.53 -18.76
C LYS A 34 -8.57 24.68 -17.49
N ILE A 35 -9.03 25.28 -16.38
CA ILE A 35 -9.25 24.61 -15.10
C ILE A 35 -10.67 24.05 -15.10
N ASP A 36 -10.83 22.77 -14.75
CA ASP A 36 -12.13 22.12 -14.66
C ASP A 36 -12.63 21.99 -13.21
N LEU A 37 -11.71 21.98 -12.24
CA LEU A 37 -12.00 21.84 -10.80
C LEU A 37 -11.00 22.68 -10.00
N VAL A 38 -11.47 23.36 -8.97
CA VAL A 38 -10.66 24.07 -7.97
C VAL A 38 -10.78 23.36 -6.63
N VAL A 39 -9.65 23.04 -6.02
CA VAL A 39 -9.57 22.46 -4.68
C VAL A 39 -8.75 23.39 -3.79
N CYS A 40 -9.36 23.85 -2.70
CA CYS A 40 -8.69 24.58 -1.64
C CYS A 40 -8.60 23.69 -0.39
N SER A 41 -7.41 23.17 -0.07
CA SER A 41 -7.22 22.21 1.03
C SER A 41 -7.04 22.86 2.41
N GLY A 42 -7.63 24.04 2.65
CA GLY A 42 -7.71 24.67 3.97
C GLY A 42 -6.72 25.79 4.24
N ASP A 43 -6.78 26.28 5.47
CA ASP A 43 -6.10 27.48 5.97
C ASP A 43 -6.40 28.71 5.12
N ILE A 44 -7.70 28.92 4.90
CA ILE A 44 -8.23 30.08 4.17
C ILE A 44 -8.03 31.34 5.01
N PHE A 45 -8.38 31.28 6.29
CA PHE A 45 -8.36 32.42 7.20
C PHE A 45 -7.12 32.41 8.10
N ALA A 46 -6.61 33.59 8.44
CA ALA A 46 -5.58 33.69 9.48
C ALA A 46 -6.22 33.59 10.88
N LYS A 47 -5.90 32.52 11.62
CA LYS A 47 -6.24 32.35 13.05
C LYS A 47 -7.74 32.41 13.38
N GLY A 48 -8.58 31.86 12.51
CA GLY A 48 -10.03 31.77 12.71
C GLY A 48 -10.69 33.14 12.73
N ASN A 49 -10.12 34.12 12.02
CA ASN A 49 -10.65 35.47 11.99
C ASN A 49 -11.72 35.65 10.90
N TYR A 50 -12.98 35.57 11.30
CA TYR A 50 -14.15 35.73 10.43
C TYR A 50 -14.82 37.10 10.58
N ASN A 51 -14.06 38.15 10.91
CA ASN A 51 -14.64 39.49 10.90
C ASN A 51 -15.15 39.83 9.48
N LYS A 52 -16.26 40.59 9.43
CA LYS A 52 -17.02 40.85 8.20
C LYS A 52 -16.15 41.27 7.00
N SER A 53 -15.20 42.20 7.19
CA SER A 53 -14.34 42.67 6.10
C SER A 53 -13.37 41.60 5.56
N ILE A 54 -12.90 40.69 6.41
CA ILE A 54 -12.03 39.56 5.99
C ILE A 54 -12.85 38.50 5.26
N VAL A 55 -14.06 38.22 5.72
CA VAL A 55 -15.00 37.33 5.03
C VAL A 55 -15.36 37.88 3.65
N GLU A 56 -15.69 39.17 3.55
CA GLU A 56 -15.97 39.85 2.28
C GLU A 56 -14.75 39.82 1.34
N TYR A 57 -13.54 40.01 1.89
CA TYR A 57 -12.31 39.89 1.12
C TYR A 57 -12.13 38.48 0.55
N ALA A 58 -12.31 37.45 1.38
CA ALA A 58 -12.19 36.05 0.97
C ALA A 58 -13.26 35.70 -0.10
N GLN A 59 -14.50 36.12 0.08
CA GLN A 59 -15.57 35.95 -0.90
C GLN A 59 -15.23 36.62 -2.24
N ASN A 60 -14.68 37.84 -2.20
CA ASN A 60 -14.25 38.53 -3.42
C ASN A 60 -13.10 37.82 -4.12
N PHE A 61 -12.13 37.27 -3.36
CA PHE A 61 -11.07 36.44 -3.93
C PHE A 61 -11.62 35.20 -4.64
N PHE A 62 -12.48 34.42 -3.97
CA PHE A 62 -13.09 33.23 -4.60
C PHE A 62 -14.00 33.59 -5.77
N HIS A 63 -14.68 34.74 -5.75
CA HIS A 63 -15.46 35.24 -6.89
C HIS A 63 -14.57 35.58 -8.10
N LYS A 64 -13.45 36.28 -7.88
CA LYS A 64 -12.46 36.56 -8.94
C LYS A 64 -11.88 35.25 -9.50
N LEU A 65 -11.53 34.31 -8.62
CA LEU A 65 -11.02 32.99 -9.00
C LEU A 65 -12.03 32.24 -9.86
N ASN A 66 -13.28 32.16 -9.41
CA ASN A 66 -14.37 31.49 -10.12
C ASN A 66 -14.60 32.08 -11.52
N LYS A 67 -14.50 33.40 -11.66
CA LYS A 67 -14.56 34.06 -12.98
C LYS A 67 -13.41 33.67 -13.90
N ILE A 68 -12.17 33.65 -13.39
CA ILE A 68 -10.98 33.31 -14.18
C ILE A 68 -10.99 31.83 -14.58
N THR A 69 -11.52 30.95 -13.73
CA THR A 69 -11.65 29.51 -14.01
C THR A 69 -12.93 29.15 -14.76
N ASN A 70 -13.66 30.12 -15.32
CA ASN A 70 -14.90 29.92 -16.08
C ASN A 70 -15.98 29.13 -15.31
N ASN A 71 -16.18 29.47 -14.05
CA ASN A 71 -17.11 28.83 -13.13
C ASN A 71 -16.78 27.34 -12.88
N ALA A 72 -15.49 27.00 -12.82
CA ALA A 72 -15.07 25.67 -12.38
C ALA A 72 -15.61 25.38 -10.97
N GLU A 73 -16.00 24.14 -10.73
CA GLU A 73 -16.49 23.74 -9.41
C GLU A 73 -15.43 23.97 -8.34
N ILE A 74 -15.84 24.42 -7.15
CA ILE A 74 -14.93 24.69 -6.03
C ILE A 74 -15.20 23.71 -4.89
N ILE A 75 -14.15 23.07 -4.40
CA ILE A 75 -14.15 22.23 -3.21
C ILE A 75 -13.27 22.89 -2.16
N LEU A 76 -13.79 23.02 -0.94
CA LEU A 76 -13.07 23.57 0.21
C LEU A 76 -12.95 22.52 1.30
N CYS A 77 -11.79 22.48 1.96
CA CYS A 77 -11.56 21.76 3.21
C CYS A 77 -11.13 22.75 4.31
N ALA A 78 -11.42 22.44 5.58
CA ALA A 78 -10.97 23.24 6.71
C ALA A 78 -9.52 22.92 7.09
N GLY A 79 -8.70 23.95 7.28
CA GLY A 79 -7.40 23.85 7.94
C GLY A 79 -7.47 24.20 9.43
N ASN A 80 -6.35 24.05 10.15
CA ASN A 80 -6.31 24.35 11.58
C ASN A 80 -6.49 25.84 11.88
N HIS A 81 -6.07 26.72 10.96
CA HIS A 81 -6.28 28.16 11.08
C HIS A 81 -7.71 28.59 10.70
N ASP A 82 -8.53 27.71 10.14
CA ASP A 82 -9.95 28.01 9.87
C ASP A 82 -10.84 27.77 11.09
N VAL A 83 -10.31 27.12 12.13
CA VAL A 83 -11.06 26.77 13.35
C VAL A 83 -11.06 27.91 14.35
N ASN A 84 -12.22 28.18 14.95
CA ASN A 84 -12.33 29.15 16.03
C ASN A 84 -11.79 28.57 17.35
N LEU A 85 -10.50 28.74 17.60
CA LEU A 85 -9.80 28.16 18.74
C LEU A 85 -10.32 28.64 20.10
N LYS A 86 -10.84 29.88 20.17
CA LYS A 86 -11.44 30.40 21.42
C LYS A 86 -12.69 29.62 21.80
N ILE A 87 -13.58 29.40 20.84
CA ILE A 87 -14.78 28.59 21.04
C ILE A 87 -14.37 27.14 21.35
N ARG A 88 -13.46 26.57 20.56
CA ARG A 88 -12.91 25.23 20.78
C ARG A 88 -12.40 25.07 22.21
N ASP A 89 -11.56 25.96 22.69
CA ASP A 89 -10.97 25.83 24.03
C ASP A 89 -12.03 25.93 25.11
N SER A 90 -13.02 26.81 24.97
CA SER A 90 -14.13 26.91 25.94
C SER A 90 -14.97 25.62 26.04
N ILE A 91 -15.09 24.87 24.94
CA ILE A 91 -15.83 23.61 24.88
C ILE A 91 -14.98 22.44 25.38
N PHE A 92 -13.76 22.32 24.85
CA PHE A 92 -12.94 21.11 25.00
C PHE A 92 -12.07 21.12 26.26
N SER A 93 -11.74 22.28 26.84
CA SER A 93 -10.98 22.36 28.09
C SER A 93 -11.71 21.76 29.30
N SER A 94 -13.03 21.52 29.19
CA SER A 94 -13.89 21.04 30.27
C SER A 94 -14.42 19.60 30.09
N ILE A 95 -14.30 18.98 28.90
CA ILE A 95 -15.06 17.75 28.57
C ILE A 95 -14.23 16.64 27.92
N PHE A 96 -13.20 16.95 27.11
CA PHE A 96 -12.64 15.97 26.16
C PHE A 96 -11.12 15.90 26.20
N ASP A 97 -10.60 14.89 26.88
CA ASP A 97 -9.21 14.46 26.73
C ASP A 97 -9.18 13.23 25.79
N ILE A 98 -9.31 13.48 24.48
CA ILE A 98 -9.27 12.44 23.45
C ILE A 98 -7.82 12.02 23.27
N LYS A 99 -7.44 10.92 23.94
CA LYS A 99 -6.05 10.43 23.95
C LYS A 99 -5.76 9.37 22.91
N ASP A 100 -6.80 8.72 22.39
CA ASP A 100 -6.65 7.57 21.52
C ASP A 100 -7.69 7.53 20.40
N HIS A 101 -7.36 6.67 19.43
CA HIS A 101 -8.15 6.41 18.23
C HIS A 101 -9.60 6.02 18.55
N LYS A 102 -9.80 5.15 19.55
CA LYS A 102 -11.13 4.63 19.92
C LYS A 102 -12.01 5.74 20.47
N ALA A 103 -11.46 6.63 21.28
CA ALA A 103 -12.17 7.80 21.81
C ALA A 103 -12.57 8.77 20.68
N ALA A 104 -11.67 9.01 19.71
CA ALA A 104 -11.96 9.86 18.55
C ALA A 104 -13.09 9.27 17.68
N VAL A 105 -13.03 7.97 17.37
CA VAL A 105 -14.07 7.24 16.64
C VAL A 105 -15.42 7.30 17.35
N ASN A 106 -15.44 7.03 18.66
CA ASN A 106 -16.68 7.08 19.45
C ASN A 106 -17.30 8.49 19.48
N LEU A 107 -16.47 9.54 19.54
CA LEU A 107 -16.97 10.91 19.47
C LEU A 107 -17.52 11.22 18.09
N PHE A 108 -16.81 10.83 17.03
CA PHE A 108 -17.26 11.01 15.67
C PHE A 108 -18.61 10.34 15.44
N ASP A 109 -18.77 9.07 15.80
CA ASP A 109 -20.01 8.32 15.60
C ASP A 109 -21.20 8.99 16.33
N LYS A 110 -20.98 9.51 17.54
CA LYS A 110 -22.01 10.27 18.27
C LYS A 110 -22.39 11.56 17.54
N LEU A 111 -21.41 12.37 17.13
CA LEU A 111 -21.66 13.64 16.45
C LEU A 111 -22.23 13.47 15.04
N TYR A 112 -21.90 12.37 14.36
CA TYR A 112 -22.46 12.04 13.06
C TYR A 112 -23.95 11.68 13.15
N HIS A 113 -24.34 10.86 14.15
CA HIS A 113 -25.73 10.45 14.33
C HIS A 113 -26.61 11.54 14.95
N GLU A 114 -26.08 12.28 15.91
CA GLU A 114 -26.80 13.36 16.59
C GLU A 114 -25.88 14.59 16.72
N PRO A 115 -25.82 15.45 15.69
CA PRO A 115 -24.97 16.65 15.71
C PRO A 115 -25.30 17.55 16.91
N LYS A 116 -24.34 17.72 17.82
CA LYS A 116 -24.45 18.64 18.95
C LYS A 116 -23.85 19.98 18.54
N LYS A 117 -24.71 20.97 18.27
CA LYS A 117 -24.31 22.32 17.81
C LYS A 117 -23.20 22.93 18.68
N ASP A 118 -23.36 22.85 20.00
CA ASP A 118 -22.37 23.42 20.94
C ASP A 118 -21.00 22.75 20.82
N LEU A 119 -20.92 21.45 20.52
CA LEU A 119 -19.65 20.74 20.35
C LEU A 119 -19.00 20.95 18.98
N LEU A 120 -19.74 21.49 18.01
CA LEU A 120 -19.28 21.76 16.65
C LEU A 120 -19.20 23.27 16.36
N ALA A 121 -19.51 24.12 17.34
CA ALA A 121 -19.56 25.57 17.18
C ALA A 121 -18.20 26.18 16.79
N HIS A 122 -17.07 25.52 17.10
CA HIS A 122 -15.75 25.97 16.64
C HIS A 122 -15.54 25.83 15.13
N LEU A 123 -16.38 25.07 14.44
CA LEU A 123 -16.39 24.91 12.98
C LEU A 123 -17.46 25.74 12.29
N SER A 124 -18.37 26.41 13.01
CA SER A 124 -19.53 27.07 12.41
C SER A 124 -19.14 28.17 11.44
N ASP A 125 -18.19 29.02 11.82
CA ASP A 125 -17.75 30.14 10.98
C ASP A 125 -17.17 29.65 9.64
N TYR A 126 -16.35 28.59 9.69
CA TYR A 126 -15.84 27.93 8.49
C TYR A 126 -16.97 27.33 7.65
N ASN A 127 -17.86 26.56 8.27
CA ASN A 127 -18.95 25.87 7.58
C ASN A 127 -19.91 26.85 6.92
N ASP A 128 -20.20 27.98 7.57
CA ASP A 128 -21.03 29.05 7.03
C ASP A 128 -20.36 29.67 5.80
N PHE A 129 -19.08 30.06 5.91
CA PHE A 129 -18.32 30.55 4.76
C PHE A 129 -18.27 29.52 3.62
N ALA A 130 -17.86 28.29 3.92
CA ALA A 130 -17.68 27.25 2.93
C ALA A 130 -19.00 26.90 2.23
N SER A 131 -20.12 26.88 2.96
CA SER A 131 -21.46 26.62 2.39
C SER A 131 -21.82 27.61 1.28
N THR A 132 -21.40 28.87 1.40
CA THR A 132 -21.64 29.89 0.38
C THR A 132 -20.80 29.69 -0.88
N ILE A 133 -19.56 29.21 -0.73
CA ILE A 133 -18.64 29.01 -1.86
C ILE A 133 -18.95 27.70 -2.60
N VAL A 134 -19.17 26.60 -1.88
CA VAL A 134 -19.43 25.28 -2.49
C VAL A 134 -20.90 25.05 -2.83
N ASN A 135 -21.79 25.97 -2.43
CA ASN A 135 -23.24 25.93 -2.62
C ASN A 135 -23.90 24.64 -2.08
N ILE A 136 -23.50 24.22 -0.89
CA ILE A 136 -24.05 23.06 -0.16
C ILE A 136 -24.24 23.47 1.31
N PRO A 137 -25.37 23.15 1.96
CA PRO A 137 -25.52 23.38 3.40
C PRO A 137 -24.54 22.54 4.22
N LEU A 138 -23.65 23.20 4.98
CA LEU A 138 -22.63 22.56 5.81
C LEU A 138 -22.84 22.75 7.32
N GLU A 139 -24.03 23.20 7.74
CA GLU A 139 -24.33 23.45 9.15
C GLU A 139 -24.07 22.19 10.00
N ASN A 140 -23.24 22.33 11.03
CA ASN A 140 -22.85 21.24 11.93
C ASN A 140 -22.24 20.01 11.23
N LYS A 141 -21.63 20.17 10.05
CA LYS A 141 -20.91 19.09 9.36
C LYS A 141 -19.45 19.05 9.78
N ILE A 142 -18.92 17.83 9.94
CA ILE A 142 -17.49 17.57 10.13
C ILE A 142 -16.82 17.42 8.76
N PHE A 143 -17.43 16.63 7.87
CA PHE A 143 -16.99 16.39 6.50
C PHE A 143 -18.18 16.56 5.54
N PHE A 144 -17.90 16.65 4.24
CA PHE A 144 -18.94 16.54 3.20
C PHE A 144 -18.41 15.86 1.95
N THR A 145 -19.33 15.40 1.10
CA THR A 145 -19.00 14.88 -0.22
C THR A 145 -19.65 15.73 -1.32
N LYS A 146 -19.06 15.69 -2.50
CA LYS A 146 -19.61 16.30 -3.71
C LYS A 146 -19.36 15.39 -4.89
N SER A 147 -20.38 15.23 -5.71
CA SER A 147 -20.32 14.45 -6.93
C SER A 147 -20.43 15.38 -8.13
N ILE A 148 -19.50 15.26 -9.07
CA ILE A 148 -19.46 16.08 -10.27
C ILE A 148 -19.18 15.26 -11.52
N THR A 149 -19.55 15.82 -12.66
CA THR A 149 -19.26 15.22 -13.97
C THR A 149 -18.48 16.23 -14.80
N ILE A 150 -17.25 15.89 -15.16
CA ILE A 150 -16.36 16.71 -15.99
C ILE A 150 -16.01 15.88 -17.23
N ASN A 151 -16.28 16.41 -18.43
CA ASN A 151 -15.94 15.74 -19.70
C ASN A 151 -16.43 14.28 -19.77
N ASN A 152 -17.67 14.03 -19.34
CA ASN A 152 -18.32 12.71 -19.22
C ASN A 152 -17.65 11.73 -18.23
N GLN A 153 -16.77 12.21 -17.36
CA GLN A 153 -16.18 11.42 -16.28
C GLN A 153 -16.84 11.80 -14.95
N ASN A 154 -17.38 10.80 -14.25
CA ASN A 154 -18.00 10.97 -12.94
C ASN A 154 -16.94 10.92 -11.85
N ILE A 155 -16.92 11.95 -11.00
CA ILE A 155 -15.93 12.14 -9.95
C ILE A 155 -16.66 12.29 -8.61
N GLY A 156 -16.29 11.46 -7.65
CA GLY A 156 -16.67 11.60 -6.25
C GLY A 156 -15.58 12.32 -5.49
N ILE A 157 -15.94 13.34 -4.73
CA ILE A 157 -14.97 14.13 -3.95
C ILE A 157 -15.41 14.12 -2.49
N ALA A 158 -14.50 13.80 -1.59
CA ALA A 158 -14.71 13.84 -0.15
C ALA A 158 -13.83 14.93 0.46
N SER A 159 -14.44 15.97 1.02
CA SER A 159 -13.74 16.93 1.88
C SER A 159 -13.78 16.43 3.32
N LEU A 160 -12.69 15.80 3.72
CA LEU A 160 -12.47 15.22 5.04
C LEU A 160 -11.79 16.24 5.96
N ASN A 161 -12.07 16.19 7.27
CA ASN A 161 -11.62 17.23 8.19
C ASN A 161 -10.67 16.67 9.23
N THR A 162 -9.38 16.88 9.00
CA THR A 162 -8.29 16.61 9.96
C THR A 162 -8.24 17.63 11.11
N SER A 163 -8.90 18.77 10.94
CA SER A 163 -8.78 19.95 11.81
C SER A 163 -9.88 19.98 12.88
N TRP A 164 -10.88 19.09 12.82
CA TRP A 164 -12.04 19.11 13.72
C TRP A 164 -11.70 18.98 15.22
N LEU A 165 -10.52 18.45 15.55
CA LEU A 165 -9.98 18.35 16.92
C LEU A 165 -8.67 19.13 17.14
N THR A 166 -8.30 20.02 16.21
CA THR A 166 -7.08 20.84 16.30
C THR A 166 -6.99 21.64 17.60
N LYS A 167 -5.75 21.88 18.05
CA LYS A 167 -5.37 22.82 19.11
C LYS A 167 -4.66 24.06 18.55
N GLY A 168 -4.70 24.27 17.23
CA GLY A 168 -4.16 25.46 16.58
C GLY A 168 -2.77 25.31 15.97
N GLY A 169 -2.29 24.09 15.78
CA GLY A 169 -1.03 23.78 15.10
C GLY A 169 0.17 23.55 16.02
N GLY A 170 1.36 23.45 15.41
CA GLY A 170 2.63 23.22 16.10
C GLY A 170 2.71 21.88 16.84
N GLN A 171 3.48 21.84 17.93
CA GLN A 171 3.71 20.59 18.70
C GLN A 171 2.44 20.03 19.36
N ALA A 172 1.42 20.85 19.56
CA ALA A 172 0.16 20.40 20.15
C ALA A 172 -0.65 19.49 19.19
N ASP A 173 -0.47 19.69 17.88
CA ASP A 173 -1.17 18.96 16.83
C ASP A 173 -0.28 17.95 16.10
N TYR A 174 1.03 18.24 15.94
CA TYR A 174 1.95 17.35 15.25
C TYR A 174 1.96 15.95 15.90
N GLY A 175 1.60 14.92 15.13
CA GLY A 175 1.47 13.54 15.58
C GLY A 175 0.33 13.29 16.57
N ASN A 176 -0.65 14.20 16.68
CA ASN A 176 -1.74 14.14 17.67
C ASN A 176 -3.13 14.36 17.08
N LEU A 177 -3.26 14.71 15.80
CA LEU A 177 -4.56 14.89 15.16
C LEU A 177 -5.25 13.55 14.90
N PHE A 178 -6.58 13.58 14.88
CA PHE A 178 -7.39 12.43 14.50
C PHE A 178 -8.24 12.74 13.27
N LEU A 179 -8.22 11.90 12.25
CA LEU A 179 -9.18 11.96 11.13
C LEU A 179 -10.35 10.99 11.35
N THR A 180 -10.10 9.84 11.93
CA THR A 180 -10.98 8.66 12.04
C THR A 180 -11.27 8.01 10.69
N GLU A 181 -11.16 6.68 10.64
CA GLU A 181 -11.59 5.85 9.52
C GLU A 181 -13.08 6.03 9.21
N ARG A 182 -13.88 6.43 10.22
CA ARG A 182 -15.30 6.71 10.07
C ARG A 182 -15.59 7.85 9.11
N GLN A 183 -14.79 8.93 9.11
CA GLN A 183 -14.94 10.00 8.12
C GLN A 183 -14.77 9.45 6.70
N ILE A 184 -13.78 8.57 6.49
CA ILE A 184 -13.46 7.97 5.19
C ILE A 184 -14.57 7.00 4.76
N GLU A 185 -15.00 6.11 5.66
CA GLU A 185 -16.03 5.09 5.38
C GLU A 185 -17.36 5.76 5.02
N ARG A 186 -17.82 6.73 5.81
CA ARG A 186 -19.07 7.46 5.55
C ARG A 186 -19.02 8.26 4.25
N ALA A 187 -17.93 8.97 4.02
CA ALA A 187 -17.76 9.70 2.77
C ALA A 187 -17.73 8.75 1.56
N TYR A 188 -17.01 7.63 1.67
CA TYR A 188 -16.94 6.63 0.61
C TYR A 188 -18.32 6.05 0.30
N ASP A 189 -19.14 5.71 1.29
CA ASP A 189 -20.47 5.16 1.08
C ASP A 189 -21.35 6.06 0.18
N GLU A 190 -21.20 7.39 0.29
CA GLU A 190 -21.91 8.38 -0.52
C GLU A 190 -21.39 8.48 -1.97
N ILE A 191 -20.11 8.15 -2.21
CA ILE A 191 -19.46 8.28 -3.52
C ILE A 191 -18.94 6.96 -4.10
N LYS A 192 -19.31 5.80 -3.54
CA LYS A 192 -18.73 4.49 -3.88
C LYS A 192 -18.84 4.12 -5.37
N ASP A 193 -19.93 4.55 -6.02
CA ASP A 193 -20.24 4.23 -7.41
C ASP A 193 -19.49 5.13 -8.42
N TYR A 194 -18.73 6.13 -7.93
CA TYR A 194 -17.95 7.03 -8.78
C TYR A 194 -16.59 6.40 -9.12
N PRO A 195 -16.20 6.30 -10.40
CA PRO A 195 -14.95 5.66 -10.80
C PRO A 195 -13.70 6.38 -10.26
N LEU A 196 -13.68 7.71 -10.32
CA LEU A 196 -12.61 8.53 -9.77
C LEU A 196 -13.05 9.13 -8.43
N LYS A 197 -12.29 8.86 -7.38
CA LYS A 197 -12.54 9.33 -6.02
C LYS A 197 -11.36 10.15 -5.51
N ILE A 198 -11.64 11.38 -5.11
CA ILE A 198 -10.65 12.33 -4.59
C ILE A 198 -10.97 12.62 -3.14
N ALA A 199 -10.03 12.35 -2.23
CA ALA A 199 -10.09 12.81 -0.85
C ALA A 199 -9.32 14.14 -0.74
N VAL A 200 -9.86 15.09 -0.01
CA VAL A 200 -9.24 16.37 0.29
C VAL A 200 -9.22 16.51 1.81
N PHE A 201 -8.05 16.79 2.38
CA PHE A 201 -7.91 17.16 3.79
C PHE A 201 -6.69 18.07 3.97
N HIS A 202 -6.64 18.82 5.06
CA HIS A 202 -5.60 19.84 5.22
C HIS A 202 -4.22 19.27 5.58
N HIS A 203 -4.11 18.51 6.67
CA HIS A 203 -2.81 18.11 7.21
C HIS A 203 -2.22 16.88 6.50
N THR A 204 -0.90 16.85 6.31
CA THR A 204 -0.21 15.64 5.83
C THR A 204 -0.24 14.51 6.88
N PHE A 205 0.03 13.28 6.46
CA PHE A 205 -0.08 12.09 7.31
C PHE A 205 0.80 12.12 8.58
N ASP A 206 1.87 12.91 8.60
CA ASP A 206 2.76 13.02 9.76
C ASP A 206 2.12 13.77 10.95
N TRP A 207 1.05 14.51 10.69
CA TRP A 207 0.29 15.22 11.73
C TRP A 207 -0.74 14.33 12.43
N LEU A 208 -1.10 13.21 11.81
CA LEU A 208 -2.02 12.25 12.41
C LEU A 208 -1.37 11.50 13.56
N ASN A 209 -2.18 11.10 14.53
CA ASN A 209 -1.74 10.26 15.64
C ASN A 209 -1.04 8.99 15.14
N GLN A 210 0.06 8.61 15.78
CA GLN A 210 0.86 7.45 15.36
C GLN A 210 0.05 6.14 15.28
N ASN A 211 -0.93 5.97 16.17
CA ASN A 211 -1.80 4.79 16.19
C ASN A 211 -2.86 4.80 15.09
N GLU A 212 -3.13 5.95 14.47
CA GLU A 212 -4.16 6.11 13.44
C GLU A 212 -3.57 6.23 12.03
N LYS A 213 -2.37 6.81 11.90
CA LYS A 213 -1.72 7.12 10.62
C LYS A 213 -1.77 5.97 9.61
N GLN A 214 -1.42 4.75 10.02
CA GLN A 214 -1.42 3.59 9.12
C GLN A 214 -2.84 3.13 8.76
N ILE A 215 -3.78 3.20 9.71
CA ILE A 215 -5.20 2.85 9.50
C ILE A 215 -5.77 3.76 8.41
N ILE A 216 -5.54 5.07 8.52
CA ILE A 216 -6.01 6.08 7.57
C ILE A 216 -5.38 5.91 6.19
N LYS A 217 -4.05 5.71 6.12
CA LYS A 217 -3.37 5.42 4.85
C LYS A 217 -3.95 4.20 4.15
N ASN A 218 -4.19 3.12 4.90
CA ASN A 218 -4.79 1.89 4.38
C ASN A 218 -6.20 2.14 3.84
N ARG A 219 -7.06 2.80 4.62
CA ARG A 219 -8.45 3.10 4.23
C ARG A 219 -8.53 4.02 3.01
N LEU A 220 -7.66 5.02 2.92
CA LEU A 220 -7.57 5.88 1.73
C LEU A 220 -7.06 5.11 0.51
N GLY A 221 -6.02 4.29 0.65
CA GLY A 221 -5.49 3.50 -0.46
C GLY A 221 -6.46 2.42 -0.97
N GLU A 222 -7.37 1.96 -0.11
CA GLU A 222 -8.42 1.00 -0.46
C GLU A 222 -9.59 1.69 -1.22
N LYS A 223 -9.94 2.92 -0.82
CA LYS A 223 -11.22 3.55 -1.16
C LYS A 223 -11.13 4.78 -2.07
N PHE A 224 -9.94 5.37 -2.22
CA PHE A 224 -9.71 6.59 -2.98
C PHE A 224 -8.55 6.42 -3.96
N ASN A 225 -8.54 7.23 -5.01
CA ASN A 225 -7.50 7.23 -6.03
C ASN A 225 -6.48 8.36 -5.80
N ILE A 226 -6.98 9.50 -5.32
CA ILE A 226 -6.20 10.74 -5.14
C ILE A 226 -6.47 11.31 -3.75
N VAL A 227 -5.43 11.78 -3.10
CA VAL A 227 -5.45 12.58 -1.87
C VAL A 227 -4.79 13.94 -2.14
N LEU A 228 -5.49 15.01 -1.81
CA LEU A 228 -5.01 16.39 -1.93
C LEU A 228 -4.92 17.04 -0.55
N CYS A 229 -3.74 17.53 -0.18
CA CYS A 229 -3.49 18.20 1.10
C CYS A 229 -2.58 19.44 1.00
N GLY A 230 -2.40 20.13 2.12
CA GLY A 230 -1.55 21.32 2.24
C GLY A 230 -0.79 21.34 3.58
N HIS A 231 -0.79 22.47 4.29
CA HIS A 231 -0.22 22.62 5.64
C HIS A 231 1.32 22.64 5.73
N ASN A 232 2.05 21.74 5.04
CA ASN A 232 3.52 21.71 5.13
C ASN A 232 4.21 22.86 4.37
N HIS A 233 3.45 23.69 3.64
CA HIS A 233 3.95 24.84 2.88
C HIS A 233 5.01 24.47 1.83
N GLU A 234 4.92 23.27 1.26
CA GLU A 234 5.85 22.77 0.24
C GLU A 234 5.10 21.99 -0.84
N ASN A 235 5.55 22.07 -2.09
CA ASN A 235 5.01 21.20 -3.13
C ASN A 235 5.67 19.82 -3.03
N THR A 236 4.88 18.78 -2.75
CA THR A 236 5.33 17.39 -2.84
C THR A 236 4.25 16.53 -3.50
N ALA A 237 4.67 15.49 -4.19
CA ALA A 237 3.74 14.54 -4.80
C ALA A 237 4.36 13.15 -4.85
N GLU A 238 3.56 12.14 -4.55
CA GLU A 238 3.96 10.74 -4.55
C GLU A 238 2.84 9.84 -5.04
N ALA A 239 3.22 8.71 -5.64
CA ALA A 239 2.31 7.63 -5.94
C ALA A 239 2.73 6.42 -5.11
N ILE A 240 1.86 6.01 -4.19
CA ILE A 240 2.07 4.84 -3.35
C ILE A 240 1.37 3.66 -4.03
N SER A 241 2.09 2.56 -4.21
CA SER A 241 1.54 1.28 -4.63
C SER A 241 1.80 0.26 -3.53
N SER A 242 0.73 -0.31 -2.97
CA SER A 242 0.80 -1.35 -1.94
C SER A 242 -0.11 -2.52 -2.29
N ASN A 243 -0.09 -3.55 -1.45
CA ASN A 243 -1.02 -4.67 -1.51
C ASN A 243 -2.49 -4.23 -1.32
N ILE A 244 -2.76 -3.04 -0.76
CA ILE A 244 -4.11 -2.53 -0.49
C ILE A 244 -4.67 -1.76 -1.70
N GLY A 245 -3.79 -1.10 -2.47
CA GLY A 245 -4.19 -0.34 -3.65
C GLY A 245 -3.11 0.64 -4.11
N GLN A 246 -3.48 1.49 -5.06
CA GLN A 246 -2.66 2.60 -5.53
C GLN A 246 -3.29 3.93 -5.13
N LEU A 247 -2.50 4.82 -4.54
CA LEU A 247 -2.94 6.12 -4.07
C LEU A 247 -1.95 7.18 -4.54
N PHE A 248 -2.44 8.17 -5.28
CA PHE A 248 -1.68 9.38 -5.57
C PHE A 248 -1.93 10.42 -4.48
N ILE A 249 -0.86 10.99 -3.93
CA ILE A 249 -0.93 12.00 -2.88
C ILE A 249 -0.21 13.24 -3.40
N SER A 250 -0.86 14.40 -3.27
CA SER A 250 -0.29 15.69 -3.62
C SER A 250 -0.45 16.66 -2.46
N ASN A 251 0.67 17.15 -1.95
CA ASN A 251 0.73 18.30 -1.07
C ASN A 251 1.00 19.55 -1.89
N THR A 252 0.09 20.52 -1.84
CA THR A 252 0.32 21.81 -2.50
C THR A 252 1.08 22.78 -1.60
N GLY A 253 1.69 23.79 -2.22
CA GLY A 253 2.38 24.86 -1.51
C GLY A 253 1.42 25.80 -0.77
N CYS A 254 2.00 26.71 0.01
CA CYS A 254 1.24 27.77 0.66
C CYS A 254 0.98 28.91 -0.33
N LEU A 255 -0.27 29.33 -0.52
CA LEU A 255 -0.57 30.39 -1.48
C LEU A 255 -0.14 31.76 -0.97
N TYR A 256 -0.20 31.99 0.34
CA TYR A 256 0.36 33.20 0.95
C TYR A 256 0.72 33.06 2.43
N GLN A 257 1.98 33.37 2.77
CA GLN A 257 2.43 33.55 4.16
C GLN A 257 3.02 34.96 4.38
N SER A 258 3.97 35.34 3.54
CA SER A 258 4.53 36.68 3.39
C SER A 258 5.09 36.82 1.97
N ARG A 259 5.36 38.04 1.52
CA ARG A 259 5.79 38.28 0.14
C ARG A 259 7.14 37.64 -0.21
N ASP A 260 8.03 37.53 0.75
CA ASP A 260 9.38 36.97 0.64
C ASP A 260 9.47 35.48 1.01
N TYR A 261 8.40 34.91 1.56
CA TYR A 261 8.28 33.48 1.82
C TYR A 261 8.09 32.68 0.52
N PHE A 262 8.20 31.37 0.61
CA PHE A 262 7.80 30.47 -0.47
C PHE A 262 6.28 30.49 -0.63
N ASN A 263 5.79 31.10 -1.71
CA ASN A 263 4.37 31.06 -2.05
C ASN A 263 4.19 30.26 -3.34
N GLY A 264 3.27 29.30 -3.36
CA GLY A 264 3.12 28.36 -4.46
C GLY A 264 1.77 27.68 -4.53
N TYR A 265 1.49 27.10 -5.70
CA TYR A 265 0.29 26.32 -5.96
C TYR A 265 0.59 25.17 -6.93
N THR A 266 -0.38 24.27 -7.11
CA THR A 266 -0.23 23.09 -7.96
C THR A 266 -1.35 23.01 -8.97
N ILE A 267 -1.03 22.61 -10.21
CA ILE A 267 -2.01 22.17 -11.21
C ILE A 267 -1.80 20.68 -11.45
N LEU A 268 -2.89 19.91 -11.37
CA LEU A 268 -2.90 18.49 -11.66
C LEU A 268 -3.66 18.25 -12.96
N LYS A 269 -3.00 17.65 -13.95
CA LYS A 269 -3.65 17.24 -15.20
C LYS A 269 -3.86 15.74 -15.17
N LEU A 270 -5.10 15.33 -14.99
CA LEU A 270 -5.51 13.93 -14.95
C LEU A 270 -5.85 13.43 -16.35
N ASN A 271 -5.28 12.30 -16.73
CA ASN A 271 -5.61 11.59 -17.95
C ASN A 271 -5.64 10.08 -17.69
N ASN A 272 -6.84 9.50 -17.67
CA ASN A 272 -7.07 8.11 -17.29
C ASN A 272 -6.37 7.78 -15.96
N ASN A 273 -5.32 6.97 -16.02
CA ASN A 273 -4.51 6.48 -14.90
C ASN A 273 -3.20 7.27 -14.67
N THR A 274 -3.07 8.45 -15.29
CA THR A 274 -1.89 9.31 -15.15
C THR A 274 -2.26 10.68 -14.59
N VAL A 275 -1.35 11.24 -13.80
CA VAL A 275 -1.43 12.61 -13.32
C VAL A 275 -0.11 13.31 -13.61
N LYS A 276 -0.19 14.40 -14.36
CA LYS A 276 0.92 15.34 -14.52
C LYS A 276 0.76 16.45 -13.50
N VAL A 277 1.75 16.58 -12.62
CA VAL A 277 1.84 17.64 -11.61
C VAL A 277 2.61 18.80 -12.19
N LEU A 278 2.07 20.01 -12.10
CA LEU A 278 2.75 21.26 -12.43
C LEU A 278 2.75 22.14 -11.17
N ALA A 279 3.90 22.26 -10.52
CA ALA A 279 4.10 23.10 -9.35
C ALA A 279 4.55 24.50 -9.78
N ARG A 280 4.01 25.54 -9.13
CA ARG A 280 4.29 26.94 -9.43
C ARG A 280 4.66 27.70 -8.16
N GLU A 281 5.62 28.61 -8.29
CA GLU A 281 6.22 29.39 -7.19
C GLU A 281 6.20 30.88 -7.56
N TYR A 282 5.84 31.73 -6.60
CA TYR A 282 6.00 33.17 -6.70
C TYR A 282 7.44 33.56 -6.43
N TYR A 283 8.04 34.29 -7.37
CA TYR A 283 9.39 34.84 -7.24
C TYR A 283 9.30 36.32 -6.87
N HIS A 284 9.53 36.65 -5.61
CA HIS A 284 9.47 38.04 -5.12
C HIS A 284 10.31 39.01 -5.96
N SER A 285 11.54 38.62 -6.31
CA SER A 285 12.46 39.43 -7.12
C SER A 285 11.96 39.72 -8.54
N ARG A 286 11.10 38.87 -9.08
CA ARG A 286 10.50 39.00 -10.42
C ARG A 286 9.04 39.48 -10.37
N ASN A 287 8.45 39.53 -9.18
CA ASN A 287 7.05 39.84 -8.93
C ASN A 287 6.09 39.06 -9.85
N THR A 288 6.33 37.75 -10.02
CA THR A 288 5.51 36.87 -10.87
C THR A 288 5.55 35.44 -10.34
N PHE A 289 4.52 34.66 -10.65
CA PHE A 289 4.59 33.20 -10.55
C PHE A 289 5.34 32.63 -11.75
N ASP A 290 6.09 31.57 -11.51
CA ASP A 290 6.79 30.77 -12.52
C ASP A 290 6.83 29.29 -12.12
N GLN A 291 7.43 28.44 -12.94
CA GLN A 291 7.68 27.03 -12.60
C GLN A 291 8.43 26.89 -11.27
N ALA A 292 7.96 26.03 -10.36
CA ALA A 292 8.61 25.79 -9.09
C ALA A 292 9.77 24.79 -9.25
N THR A 293 10.97 25.28 -9.53
CA THR A 293 12.14 24.40 -9.75
C THR A 293 12.59 23.66 -8.48
N ARG A 294 12.10 24.06 -7.30
CA ARG A 294 12.30 23.34 -6.03
C ARG A 294 11.56 22.00 -5.98
N PHE A 295 10.43 21.88 -6.69
CA PHE A 295 9.67 20.63 -6.78
C PHE A 295 10.39 19.59 -7.66
N ASN A 296 10.83 20.01 -8.84
CA ASN A 296 11.67 19.26 -9.77
C ASN A 296 12.29 20.25 -10.77
N THR A 297 13.35 19.87 -11.48
CA THR A 297 14.11 20.67 -12.47
C THR A 297 13.23 21.52 -13.39
N ASN A 298 12.08 21.00 -13.83
CA ASN A 298 11.15 21.68 -14.75
C ASN A 298 9.83 22.13 -14.08
N GLY A 299 9.72 22.05 -12.75
CA GLY A 299 8.46 22.29 -12.03
C GLY A 299 7.35 21.31 -12.38
N THR A 300 7.65 20.22 -13.09
CA THR A 300 6.66 19.23 -13.53
C THR A 300 7.13 17.81 -13.33
N LYS A 301 6.20 16.89 -13.04
CA LYS A 301 6.47 15.45 -12.97
C LYS A 301 5.19 14.64 -13.22
N ASP A 302 5.33 13.51 -13.90
CA ASP A 302 4.24 12.59 -14.20
C ASP A 302 4.23 11.42 -13.20
N TYR A 303 3.03 11.01 -12.80
CA TYR A 303 2.79 9.87 -11.93
C TYR A 303 1.66 9.01 -12.49
N THR A 304 1.61 7.77 -12.04
CA THR A 304 0.56 6.80 -12.38
C THR A 304 -0.22 6.39 -11.14
N PHE A 305 -1.53 6.23 -11.27
CA PHE A 305 -2.41 5.72 -10.22
C PHE A 305 -3.53 4.88 -10.84
N SER A 306 -4.09 3.94 -10.09
CA SER A 306 -5.19 3.11 -10.59
C SER A 306 -6.51 3.86 -10.51
N THR A 307 -7.26 3.94 -11.62
CA THR A 307 -8.65 4.41 -11.65
C THR A 307 -9.67 3.30 -11.47
N SER A 308 -9.27 2.05 -11.69
CA SER A 308 -10.09 0.91 -11.31
C SER A 308 -9.71 0.56 -9.89
N HIS A 309 -10.58 0.90 -8.93
CA HIS A 309 -10.83 -0.06 -7.87
C HIS A 309 -11.48 -1.27 -8.57
N GLN A 310 -10.68 -2.08 -9.30
CA GLN A 310 -11.05 -3.47 -9.57
C GLN A 310 -11.49 -3.98 -8.22
N LYS A 311 -12.75 -4.42 -8.12
CA LYS A 311 -13.36 -4.98 -6.91
C LYS A 311 -12.25 -5.62 -6.10
N THR A 312 -11.76 -4.89 -5.09
CA THR A 312 -10.66 -5.39 -4.29
C THR A 312 -11.23 -6.65 -3.71
N VAL A 313 -10.70 -7.80 -4.13
CA VAL A 313 -11.06 -9.06 -3.51
C VAL A 313 -10.71 -8.87 -2.05
N GLU A 314 -11.72 -8.69 -1.20
CA GLU A 314 -11.53 -8.50 0.22
C GLU A 314 -10.88 -9.78 0.74
N ILE A 315 -9.60 -9.69 1.07
CA ILE A 315 -8.89 -10.79 1.70
C ILE A 315 -9.27 -10.70 3.18
N THR A 316 -10.13 -11.63 3.61
CA THR A 316 -10.60 -11.72 4.99
C THR A 316 -9.53 -12.38 5.87
N ASP A 317 -9.55 -12.10 7.18
CA ASP A 317 -8.69 -12.80 8.14
C ASP A 317 -8.95 -14.32 8.12
N VAL A 318 -10.21 -14.73 7.88
CA VAL A 318 -10.62 -16.13 7.72
C VAL A 318 -9.87 -16.81 6.56
N LEU A 319 -9.69 -16.10 5.43
CA LEU A 319 -8.94 -16.62 4.29
C LEU A 319 -7.46 -16.84 4.66
N PHE A 320 -6.83 -15.89 5.38
CA PHE A 320 -5.45 -16.07 5.84
C PHE A 320 -5.29 -17.25 6.80
N GLU A 321 -6.21 -17.41 7.75
CA GLU A 321 -6.20 -18.54 8.68
C GLU A 321 -6.33 -19.87 7.92
N SER A 322 -7.23 -19.96 6.95
CA SER A 322 -7.43 -21.19 6.14
C SER A 322 -6.19 -21.56 5.31
N ILE A 323 -5.53 -20.58 4.68
CA ILE A 323 -4.30 -20.76 3.92
C ILE A 323 -3.19 -21.29 4.84
N THR A 324 -3.02 -20.65 5.99
CA THR A 324 -2.01 -21.01 6.99
C THR A 324 -2.24 -22.42 7.51
N GLN A 325 -3.48 -22.77 7.84
CA GLN A 325 -3.85 -24.10 8.32
C GLN A 325 -3.56 -25.19 7.28
N ARG A 326 -3.87 -24.95 6.00
CA ARG A 326 -3.61 -25.93 4.93
C ARG A 326 -2.13 -26.13 4.65
N ALA A 327 -1.34 -25.06 4.67
CA ALA A 327 0.11 -25.17 4.56
C ALA A 327 0.71 -25.97 5.73
N ASN A 328 0.23 -25.71 6.95
CA ASN A 328 0.60 -26.46 8.15
C ASN A 328 0.20 -27.94 8.07
N ASN A 329 -0.97 -28.27 7.52
CA ASN A 329 -1.42 -29.66 7.36
C ASN A 329 -0.52 -30.49 6.42
N LYS A 330 0.23 -29.86 5.51
CA LYS A 330 1.20 -30.54 4.63
C LYS A 330 2.54 -30.82 5.31
N LEU A 331 2.78 -30.35 6.54
CA LEU A 331 3.98 -30.64 7.29
C LEU A 331 3.93 -32.03 7.91
N LEU A 332 5.06 -32.74 7.93
CA LEU A 332 5.18 -34.01 8.66
C LEU A 332 4.93 -33.87 10.17
N SER A 333 5.13 -32.66 10.72
CA SER A 333 4.87 -32.35 12.14
C SER A 333 3.38 -32.30 12.49
N SER A 334 2.47 -32.16 11.52
CA SER A 334 1.02 -32.06 11.78
C SER A 334 0.46 -33.30 12.49
N ASN A 335 1.08 -34.46 12.27
CA ASN A 335 0.71 -35.75 12.86
C ASN A 335 1.47 -36.08 14.15
N SER A 336 2.31 -35.16 14.66
CA SER A 336 3.10 -35.36 15.88
C SER A 336 2.45 -34.66 17.07
N SER A 337 2.45 -35.32 18.24
CA SER A 337 2.06 -34.70 19.51
C SER A 337 3.16 -33.81 20.11
N ILE A 338 4.39 -33.93 19.60
CA ILE A 338 5.60 -33.33 20.19
C ILE A 338 6.10 -32.16 19.34
N ALA A 339 5.98 -32.27 18.00
CA ALA A 339 6.51 -31.27 17.07
C ALA A 339 5.61 -30.01 16.98
N PRO A 340 6.19 -28.80 16.82
CA PRO A 340 5.40 -27.61 16.52
C PRO A 340 4.59 -27.78 15.22
N ARG A 341 3.34 -27.29 15.25
CA ARG A 341 2.38 -27.47 14.15
C ARG A 341 2.47 -26.39 13.06
N GLU A 342 3.22 -25.32 13.32
CA GLU A 342 3.36 -24.19 12.42
C GLU A 342 4.69 -24.25 11.65
N VAL A 343 4.65 -24.01 10.33
CA VAL A 343 5.83 -24.06 9.45
C VAL A 343 6.95 -23.19 10.02
N HIS A 344 6.65 -21.97 10.47
CA HIS A 344 7.65 -21.02 10.95
C HIS A 344 8.45 -21.53 12.17
N ASN A 345 7.82 -22.37 13.01
CA ASN A 345 8.43 -22.90 14.23
C ASN A 345 9.37 -24.06 13.95
N ILE A 346 9.14 -24.83 12.88
CA ILE A 346 9.97 -25.99 12.52
C ILE A 346 10.94 -25.73 11.36
N PHE A 347 10.74 -24.65 10.59
CA PHE A 347 11.50 -24.42 9.38
C PHE A 347 12.99 -24.20 9.66
N VAL A 348 13.84 -24.98 9.00
CA VAL A 348 15.29 -24.78 8.94
C VAL A 348 15.64 -24.57 7.49
N GLU A 349 16.25 -23.42 7.17
CA GLU A 349 16.66 -23.09 5.81
C GLU A 349 17.66 -24.15 5.31
N PRO A 350 17.35 -24.89 4.22
CA PRO A 350 18.30 -25.79 3.60
C PRO A 350 19.50 -25.01 3.06
N PRO A 351 20.69 -25.62 2.93
CA PRO A 351 21.74 -25.01 2.14
C PRO A 351 21.29 -24.89 0.67
N LEU A 352 21.28 -23.67 0.15
CA LEU A 352 20.90 -23.37 -1.23
C LEU A 352 22.12 -22.96 -2.05
N ALA A 353 22.29 -23.46 -3.26
CA ALA A 353 23.41 -23.10 -4.13
C ALA A 353 22.99 -22.93 -5.59
N GLN A 354 23.82 -22.26 -6.38
CA GLN A 354 23.59 -22.12 -7.83
C GLN A 354 23.99 -23.38 -8.62
N LEU A 355 24.81 -24.23 -8.02
CA LEU A 355 25.33 -25.47 -8.62
C LEU A 355 24.76 -26.69 -7.92
N GLU A 356 24.67 -27.81 -8.65
CA GLU A 356 24.37 -29.12 -8.10
C GLU A 356 25.34 -29.47 -6.96
N GLU A 357 24.90 -30.26 -5.98
CA GLU A 357 25.68 -30.55 -4.77
C GLU A 357 27.07 -31.15 -5.10
N LYS A 358 27.14 -32.11 -6.02
CA LYS A 358 28.42 -32.73 -6.42
C LYS A 358 29.37 -31.73 -7.09
N GLU A 359 28.84 -30.94 -8.02
CA GLU A 359 29.61 -29.93 -8.75
C GLU A 359 30.09 -28.80 -7.81
N PHE A 360 29.24 -28.38 -6.88
CA PHE A 360 29.57 -27.37 -5.88
C PHE A 360 30.79 -27.77 -5.04
N TYR A 361 30.83 -29.00 -4.52
CA TYR A 361 31.97 -29.47 -3.73
C TYR A 361 33.21 -29.71 -4.60
N PHE A 362 33.05 -30.24 -5.81
CA PHE A 362 34.17 -30.41 -6.74
C PHE A 362 34.84 -29.06 -7.06
N ASN A 363 34.05 -28.03 -7.41
CA ASN A 363 34.57 -26.70 -7.70
C ASN A 363 35.20 -26.04 -6.47
N LYS A 364 34.62 -26.25 -5.28
CA LYS A 364 35.15 -25.70 -4.03
C LYS A 364 36.53 -26.27 -3.66
N GLU A 365 36.79 -27.53 -4.00
CA GLU A 365 38.07 -28.20 -3.73
C GLU A 365 39.12 -27.96 -4.84
N HIS A 366 38.70 -27.86 -6.09
CA HIS A 366 39.61 -27.88 -7.25
C HIS A 366 39.68 -26.58 -8.07
N VAL A 367 38.69 -25.69 -7.97
CA VAL A 367 38.58 -24.48 -8.80
C VAL A 367 38.56 -23.23 -7.91
N LYS A 368 39.72 -22.58 -7.71
CA LYS A 368 39.85 -21.29 -6.98
C LYS A 368 39.28 -20.11 -7.79
N SER A 369 38.00 -20.14 -8.16
CA SER A 369 37.33 -19.03 -8.86
C SER A 369 36.26 -18.40 -7.96
N ASN A 370 36.22 -17.07 -7.94
CA ASN A 370 35.59 -16.27 -6.89
C ASN A 370 34.06 -16.10 -6.95
N ASN A 371 33.31 -16.67 -7.89
CA ASN A 371 31.91 -16.24 -8.11
C ASN A 371 30.80 -17.33 -8.14
N SER A 372 31.08 -18.62 -7.87
CA SER A 372 30.02 -19.67 -7.95
C SER A 372 30.04 -20.75 -6.84
N THR A 373 30.90 -20.62 -5.82
CA THR A 373 31.04 -21.64 -4.74
C THR A 373 30.47 -21.19 -3.40
N ASP A 374 29.67 -20.13 -3.39
CA ASP A 374 28.99 -19.65 -2.19
C ASP A 374 27.54 -20.13 -2.13
N TYR A 375 27.06 -20.35 -0.91
CA TYR A 375 25.65 -20.63 -0.68
C TYR A 375 24.83 -19.37 -0.94
N VAL A 376 23.72 -19.54 -1.66
CA VAL A 376 22.69 -18.53 -1.88
C VAL A 376 21.91 -18.36 -0.59
N LYS A 377 21.77 -17.13 -0.10
CA LYS A 377 20.88 -16.86 1.03
C LYS A 377 19.46 -16.67 0.51
N LEU A 378 18.45 -17.13 1.25
CA LEU A 378 17.04 -16.89 0.90
C LEU A 378 16.75 -15.40 0.67
N ASN A 379 17.40 -14.52 1.44
CA ASN A 379 17.24 -13.06 1.33
C ASN A 379 17.65 -12.51 -0.05
N ASP A 380 18.61 -13.14 -0.71
CA ASP A 380 19.09 -12.71 -2.03
C ASP A 380 18.09 -13.08 -3.15
N LEU A 381 17.14 -13.96 -2.85
CA LEU A 381 16.08 -14.38 -3.77
C LEU A 381 14.85 -13.46 -3.73
N ARG A 382 14.73 -12.61 -2.69
CA ARG A 382 13.60 -11.70 -2.47
C ARG A 382 13.49 -10.60 -3.52
N ASN A 383 14.61 -10.04 -3.95
CA ASN A 383 14.65 -8.90 -4.87
C ASN A 383 14.73 -9.30 -6.36
N SER A 384 14.67 -10.60 -6.66
CA SER A 384 14.68 -11.09 -8.04
C SER A 384 13.34 -10.80 -8.72
N SER A 385 13.32 -10.15 -9.88
CA SER A 385 12.12 -10.08 -10.73
C SER A 385 11.82 -11.40 -11.45
N GLU A 386 12.79 -12.31 -11.47
CA GLU A 386 12.73 -13.59 -12.15
C GLU A 386 11.92 -14.66 -11.41
N ASN A 387 11.27 -15.54 -12.18
CA ASN A 387 10.69 -16.78 -11.68
C ASN A 387 11.78 -17.77 -11.24
N ILE A 388 11.53 -18.49 -10.14
CA ILE A 388 12.54 -19.31 -9.48
C ILE A 388 12.15 -20.79 -9.50
N LEU A 389 13.06 -21.65 -9.93
CA LEU A 389 12.93 -23.10 -9.80
C LEU A 389 13.93 -23.62 -8.78
N PHE A 390 13.42 -24.27 -7.73
CA PHE A 390 14.24 -25.03 -6.80
C PHE A 390 14.32 -26.49 -7.21
N LEU A 391 15.53 -27.03 -7.26
CA LEU A 391 15.82 -28.43 -7.59
C LEU A 391 16.40 -29.10 -6.36
N GLY A 392 15.94 -30.30 -6.02
CA GLY A 392 16.60 -31.05 -4.95
C GLY A 392 16.22 -32.52 -4.92
N LYS A 393 17.13 -33.33 -4.37
CA LYS A 393 16.96 -34.78 -4.15
C LYS A 393 15.69 -35.11 -3.35
N ARG A 394 15.29 -36.38 -3.37
CA ARG A 394 14.24 -36.89 -2.49
C ARG A 394 14.57 -36.50 -1.04
N GLU A 395 13.56 -36.09 -0.28
CA GLU A 395 13.70 -35.68 1.14
C GLU A 395 14.53 -34.41 1.43
N SER A 396 14.91 -33.61 0.42
CA SER A 396 15.62 -32.34 0.64
C SER A 396 14.77 -31.20 1.24
N GLY A 397 13.49 -31.45 1.55
CA GLY A 397 12.59 -30.43 2.13
C GLY A 397 11.96 -29.46 1.13
N LYS A 398 11.91 -29.80 -0.16
CA LYS A 398 11.29 -28.99 -1.26
C LYS A 398 9.92 -28.41 -0.91
N THR A 399 8.95 -29.26 -0.56
CA THR A 399 7.58 -28.85 -0.23
C THR A 399 7.57 -27.93 0.99
N THR A 400 8.38 -28.21 2.01
CA THR A 400 8.50 -27.37 3.21
C THR A 400 9.07 -25.99 2.88
N LEU A 401 10.09 -25.92 2.02
CA LEU A 401 10.66 -24.66 1.54
C LEU A 401 9.62 -23.86 0.74
N LEU A 402 8.90 -24.51 -0.17
CA LEU A 402 7.85 -23.84 -0.94
C LEU A 402 6.73 -23.30 -0.04
N ASN A 403 6.23 -24.12 0.91
CA ASN A 403 5.22 -23.70 1.88
C ASN A 403 5.67 -22.46 2.67
N TYR A 404 6.90 -22.49 3.20
CA TYR A 404 7.46 -21.36 3.94
C TYR A 404 7.54 -20.10 3.07
N LEU A 405 8.02 -20.22 1.84
CA LEU A 405 8.13 -19.08 0.93
C LEU A 405 6.76 -18.47 0.57
N ILE A 406 5.79 -19.32 0.25
CA ILE A 406 4.50 -18.91 -0.29
C ILE A 406 3.52 -18.45 0.80
N VAL A 407 3.58 -19.02 2.00
CA VAL A 407 2.61 -18.70 3.07
C VAL A 407 3.17 -17.71 4.09
N GLU A 408 4.44 -17.86 4.49
CA GLU A 408 5.04 -17.02 5.54
C GLU A 408 5.81 -15.82 4.97
N LYS A 409 6.32 -15.94 3.74
CA LYS A 409 7.28 -14.97 3.18
C LYS A 409 6.84 -14.33 1.87
N PHE A 410 5.59 -14.52 1.44
CA PHE A 410 5.13 -14.03 0.13
C PHE A 410 5.33 -12.52 -0.05
N SER A 411 4.95 -11.73 0.96
CA SER A 411 5.09 -10.26 0.94
C SER A 411 6.55 -9.79 1.00
N GLU A 412 7.44 -10.60 1.60
CA GLU A 412 8.88 -10.34 1.60
C GLU A 412 9.53 -10.71 0.25
N ILE A 413 8.92 -11.61 -0.54
CA ILE A 413 9.44 -12.10 -1.83
C ILE A 413 8.90 -11.32 -3.03
N TYR A 414 7.66 -10.85 -2.94
CA TYR A 414 6.99 -10.10 -3.99
C TYR A 414 6.03 -9.08 -3.33
N PRO A 415 6.51 -7.87 -2.97
CA PRO A 415 5.79 -6.91 -2.12
C PRO A 415 4.40 -6.48 -2.62
N GLN A 416 4.12 -6.61 -3.91
CA GLN A 416 2.83 -6.34 -4.53
C GLN A 416 1.75 -7.41 -4.25
N THR A 417 2.13 -8.55 -3.68
CA THR A 417 1.20 -9.67 -3.44
C THR A 417 0.38 -9.49 -2.17
N VAL A 418 -0.90 -9.83 -2.26
CA VAL A 418 -1.82 -9.87 -1.10
C VAL A 418 -1.79 -11.22 -0.40
N LEU A 419 -1.46 -12.29 -1.11
CA LEU A 419 -1.37 -13.66 -0.57
C LEU A 419 -0.53 -14.54 -1.49
N GLY A 420 -0.10 -15.69 -0.97
CA GLY A 420 0.50 -16.75 -1.78
C GLY A 420 -0.36 -18.01 -1.80
N ILE A 421 -0.38 -18.69 -2.95
CA ILE A 421 -1.06 -20.00 -3.10
C ILE A 421 -0.14 -21.05 -3.66
N ILE A 422 -0.43 -22.29 -3.29
CA ILE A 422 0.32 -23.46 -3.75
C ILE A 422 -0.60 -24.30 -4.61
N ILE A 423 -0.16 -24.52 -5.85
CA ILE A 423 -0.80 -25.41 -6.79
C ILE A 423 0.00 -26.71 -6.79
N ASP A 424 -0.60 -27.76 -6.25
CA ASP A 424 0.01 -29.10 -6.23
C ASP A 424 -0.21 -29.78 -7.58
N LEU A 425 0.84 -29.84 -8.41
CA LEU A 425 0.72 -30.40 -9.74
C LEU A 425 0.45 -31.90 -9.72
N LYS A 426 0.73 -32.60 -8.62
CA LYS A 426 0.34 -34.01 -8.47
C LYS A 426 -1.17 -34.16 -8.40
N ASN A 427 -1.86 -33.25 -7.70
CA ASN A 427 -3.31 -33.26 -7.56
C ASN A 427 -4.02 -32.64 -8.78
N ALA A 428 -3.40 -31.63 -9.40
CA ALA A 428 -3.97 -30.96 -10.56
C ALA A 428 -3.97 -31.84 -11.83
N ARG A 429 -3.05 -32.81 -11.95
CA ARG A 429 -2.99 -33.72 -13.10
C ARG A 429 -4.17 -34.71 -13.08
N THR A 430 -4.70 -35.03 -14.26
CA THR A 430 -5.66 -36.14 -14.39
C THR A 430 -4.99 -37.50 -14.19
N LYS A 431 -5.78 -38.58 -14.12
CA LYS A 431 -5.25 -39.96 -14.07
C LYS A 431 -4.32 -40.31 -15.25
N GLU A 432 -4.52 -39.66 -16.39
CA GLU A 432 -3.69 -39.81 -17.59
C GLU A 432 -2.46 -38.86 -17.59
N SER A 433 -2.17 -38.23 -16.45
CA SER A 433 -1.11 -37.22 -16.30
C SER A 433 -1.30 -35.96 -17.18
N ASN A 434 -2.55 -35.68 -17.57
CA ASN A 434 -2.86 -34.48 -18.33
C ASN A 434 -3.01 -33.25 -17.42
N LEU A 435 -2.46 -32.11 -17.81
CA LEU A 435 -2.56 -30.83 -17.11
C LEU A 435 -3.24 -29.78 -18.01
N SER A 436 -4.07 -28.91 -17.42
CA SER A 436 -4.69 -27.79 -18.14
C SER A 436 -4.80 -26.58 -17.22
N ILE A 437 -4.93 -25.38 -17.81
CA ILE A 437 -5.13 -24.13 -17.07
C ILE A 437 -6.34 -24.21 -16.13
N ASN A 438 -7.41 -24.87 -16.58
CA ASN A 438 -8.60 -25.03 -15.75
C ASN A 438 -8.33 -25.87 -14.50
N LEU A 439 -7.52 -26.92 -14.62
CA LEU A 439 -7.13 -27.78 -13.50
C LEU A 439 -6.19 -27.03 -12.54
N LEU A 440 -5.27 -26.21 -13.05
CA LEU A 440 -4.42 -25.34 -12.23
C LEU A 440 -5.25 -24.34 -11.42
N LEU A 441 -6.22 -23.68 -12.06
CA LEU A 441 -7.12 -22.75 -11.37
C LEU A 441 -7.97 -23.46 -10.32
N ASN A 442 -8.51 -24.64 -10.63
CA ASN A 442 -9.30 -25.42 -9.67
C ASN A 442 -8.46 -25.85 -8.47
N GLU A 443 -7.21 -26.28 -8.67
CA GLU A 443 -6.34 -26.65 -7.54
C GLU A 443 -5.93 -25.42 -6.71
N GLY A 444 -5.74 -24.26 -7.34
CA GLY A 444 -5.54 -23.00 -6.63
C GLY A 444 -6.77 -22.58 -5.80
N LEU A 445 -7.97 -22.71 -6.35
CA LEU A 445 -9.23 -22.46 -5.63
C LEU A 445 -9.43 -23.46 -4.48
N ASN A 446 -9.10 -24.73 -4.72
CA ASN A 446 -9.10 -25.74 -3.69
C ASN A 446 -8.20 -25.29 -2.55
N PHE A 447 -6.95 -24.85 -2.82
CA PHE A 447 -6.02 -24.37 -1.79
C PHE A 447 -6.59 -23.20 -0.96
N LEU A 448 -7.40 -22.33 -1.57
CA LEU A 448 -8.08 -21.20 -0.94
C LEU A 448 -9.43 -21.56 -0.28
N ASP A 449 -9.73 -22.85 -0.13
CA ASP A 449 -11.01 -23.36 0.38
C ASP A 449 -12.26 -22.87 -0.35
N ASN A 450 -12.10 -22.45 -1.61
CA ASN A 450 -13.15 -21.82 -2.42
C ASN A 450 -13.76 -20.54 -1.82
N GLU A 451 -13.08 -19.88 -0.87
CA GLU A 451 -13.45 -18.55 -0.36
C GLU A 451 -13.42 -17.49 -1.47
N LEU A 452 -12.59 -17.72 -2.49
CA LEU A 452 -12.59 -16.96 -3.72
C LEU A 452 -13.32 -17.72 -4.82
N ASN A 453 -14.05 -16.99 -5.67
CA ASN A 453 -14.54 -17.56 -6.91
C ASN A 453 -13.46 -17.50 -8.01
N LYS A 454 -13.68 -18.26 -9.07
CA LYS A 454 -12.73 -18.37 -10.19
C LYS A 454 -12.41 -17.05 -10.87
N GLN A 455 -13.37 -16.12 -10.97
CA GLN A 455 -13.13 -14.83 -11.58
C GLN A 455 -12.24 -13.96 -10.69
N GLN A 456 -12.49 -13.94 -9.37
CA GLN A 456 -11.66 -13.24 -8.40
C GLN A 456 -10.21 -13.74 -8.40
N LEU A 457 -10.00 -15.06 -8.47
CA LEU A 457 -8.65 -15.63 -8.60
C LEU A 457 -7.96 -15.18 -9.89
N LYS A 458 -8.68 -15.16 -11.01
CA LYS A 458 -8.14 -14.68 -12.30
C LYS A 458 -7.79 -13.20 -12.26
N ASP A 459 -8.61 -12.38 -11.62
CA ASP A 459 -8.37 -10.94 -11.48
C ASP A 459 -7.09 -10.72 -10.63
N LEU A 460 -6.95 -11.42 -9.50
CA LEU A 460 -5.73 -11.36 -8.68
C LEU A 460 -4.47 -11.82 -9.41
N LEU A 461 -4.58 -12.86 -10.25
CA LEU A 461 -3.49 -13.34 -11.11
C LEU A 461 -3.13 -12.31 -12.19
N ALA A 462 -4.13 -11.72 -12.86
CA ALA A 462 -3.92 -10.72 -13.90
C ALA A 462 -3.29 -9.42 -13.35
N ASP A 463 -3.61 -9.06 -12.11
CA ASP A 463 -3.08 -7.87 -11.44
C ASP A 463 -1.71 -8.12 -10.79
N GLY A 464 -1.19 -9.36 -10.80
CA GLY A 464 0.08 -9.72 -10.18
C GLY A 464 0.05 -9.66 -8.65
N ARG A 465 -1.15 -9.72 -8.06
CA ARG A 465 -1.40 -9.61 -6.62
C ARG A 465 -1.30 -10.95 -5.88
N ILE A 466 -0.90 -12.02 -6.55
CA ILE A 466 -0.75 -13.35 -5.95
C ILE A 466 0.61 -13.95 -6.29
N LEU A 467 1.28 -14.51 -5.28
CA LEU A 467 2.51 -15.29 -5.45
C LEU A 467 2.12 -16.77 -5.66
N ILE A 468 2.58 -17.39 -6.74
CA ILE A 468 2.22 -18.76 -7.07
C ILE A 468 3.37 -19.72 -6.83
N GLY A 469 3.13 -20.74 -6.01
CA GLY A 469 4.02 -21.88 -5.81
C GLY A 469 3.53 -23.12 -6.57
N PHE A 470 4.36 -23.70 -7.43
CA PHE A 470 4.10 -25.01 -8.05
C PHE A 470 4.85 -26.11 -7.31
N ASP A 471 4.12 -27.00 -6.65
CA ASP A 471 4.70 -28.21 -6.05
C ASP A 471 4.62 -29.40 -7.02
N ASN A 472 5.51 -30.37 -6.87
CA ASN A 472 5.57 -31.59 -7.69
C ASN A 472 5.69 -31.33 -9.20
N PHE A 473 6.41 -30.28 -9.60
CA PHE A 473 6.67 -29.98 -11.00
C PHE A 473 7.56 -31.05 -11.63
N ASP A 474 7.13 -31.62 -12.76
CA ASP A 474 7.93 -32.56 -13.54
C ASP A 474 8.59 -31.83 -14.72
N THR A 475 9.89 -31.57 -14.58
CA THR A 475 10.69 -30.86 -15.58
C THR A 475 10.86 -31.64 -16.88
N LYS A 476 10.60 -32.96 -16.87
CA LYS A 476 10.66 -33.83 -18.07
C LYS A 476 9.31 -33.91 -18.80
N SER A 477 8.22 -33.51 -18.16
CA SER A 477 6.89 -33.51 -18.76
C SER A 477 6.73 -32.33 -19.73
N LEU A 478 6.71 -32.64 -21.03
CA LEU A 478 6.39 -31.65 -22.07
C LEU A 478 5.01 -31.02 -21.87
N ASN A 479 4.08 -31.78 -21.28
CA ASN A 479 2.73 -31.30 -20.99
C ASN A 479 2.73 -30.26 -19.87
N ASP A 480 3.47 -30.52 -18.79
CA ASP A 480 3.64 -29.58 -17.68
C ASP A 480 4.29 -28.29 -18.18
N LEU A 481 5.42 -28.40 -18.90
CA LEU A 481 6.12 -27.26 -19.48
C LEU A 481 5.20 -26.42 -20.37
N ARG A 482 4.44 -27.06 -21.27
CA ARG A 482 3.51 -26.36 -22.16
C ARG A 482 2.39 -25.68 -21.38
N CYS A 483 1.80 -26.35 -20.39
CA CYS A 483 0.70 -25.82 -19.62
C CYS A 483 1.13 -24.67 -18.71
N LEU A 484 2.24 -24.82 -17.98
CA LEU A 484 2.79 -23.76 -17.12
C LEU A 484 3.25 -22.55 -17.94
N ARG A 485 3.90 -22.77 -19.09
CA ARG A 485 4.26 -21.67 -20.00
C ARG A 485 3.04 -20.87 -20.43
N LYS A 486 1.96 -21.55 -20.84
CA LYS A 486 0.71 -20.88 -21.19
C LYS A 486 0.09 -20.15 -19.99
N PHE A 487 0.08 -20.78 -18.81
CA PHE A 487 -0.45 -20.16 -17.59
C PHE A 487 0.30 -18.86 -17.23
N MET A 488 1.63 -18.87 -17.30
CA MET A 488 2.46 -17.69 -17.01
C MET A 488 2.35 -16.62 -18.10
N GLN A 489 2.11 -17.01 -19.35
CA GLN A 489 1.82 -16.07 -20.45
C GLN A 489 0.45 -15.41 -20.30
N ASP A 490 -0.55 -16.15 -19.82
CA ASP A 490 -1.89 -15.62 -19.56
C ASP A 490 -1.89 -14.65 -18.35
N TYR A 491 -0.94 -14.79 -17.41
CA TYR A 491 -0.83 -13.96 -16.19
C TYR A 491 0.61 -13.45 -15.94
N PRO A 492 1.16 -12.58 -16.81
CA PRO A 492 2.60 -12.24 -16.81
C PRO A 492 3.05 -11.33 -15.66
N THR A 493 2.11 -10.73 -14.93
CA THR A 493 2.36 -9.81 -13.80
C THR A 493 2.59 -10.53 -12.47
N SER A 494 2.14 -11.78 -12.37
CA SER A 494 2.38 -12.64 -11.19
C SER A 494 3.80 -13.19 -11.18
N LYS A 495 4.31 -13.47 -9.98
CA LYS A 495 5.60 -14.14 -9.77
C LYS A 495 5.39 -15.61 -9.45
N TYR A 496 6.29 -16.45 -9.97
CA TYR A 496 6.18 -17.90 -9.86
C TYR A 496 7.41 -18.52 -9.21
N ILE A 497 7.17 -19.46 -8.30
CA ILE A 497 8.18 -20.32 -7.69
C ILE A 497 7.76 -21.77 -7.95
N ALA A 498 8.68 -22.62 -8.39
CA ALA A 498 8.43 -24.05 -8.52
C ALA A 498 9.47 -24.86 -7.74
N VAL A 499 9.07 -26.06 -7.33
CA VAL A 499 10.00 -27.07 -6.82
C VAL A 499 9.89 -28.35 -7.63
N SER A 500 11.04 -28.94 -7.96
CA SER A 500 11.12 -30.19 -8.73
C SER A 500 12.20 -31.12 -8.19
N LEU A 501 12.03 -32.42 -8.48
CA LEU A 501 13.03 -33.42 -8.16
C LEU A 501 14.29 -33.17 -9.00
N GLU A 502 15.43 -33.15 -8.32
CA GLU A 502 16.73 -33.18 -8.99
C GLU A 502 16.95 -34.58 -9.59
N ASP A 503 17.22 -34.63 -10.89
CA ASP A 503 17.41 -35.88 -11.60
C ASP A 503 18.86 -36.37 -11.52
N GLU A 504 19.08 -37.51 -10.88
CA GLU A 504 20.41 -38.13 -10.77
C GLU A 504 20.88 -38.78 -12.09
N SER A 505 19.98 -38.99 -13.06
CA SER A 505 20.26 -39.78 -14.28
C SER A 505 20.95 -39.02 -15.41
N THR A 506 21.16 -37.71 -15.27
CA THR A 506 21.77 -36.90 -16.34
C THR A 506 23.13 -36.35 -15.91
N LEU A 507 24.21 -37.00 -16.34
CA LEU A 507 25.60 -36.53 -16.31
C LEU A 507 25.82 -35.29 -17.23
N LYS A 508 24.96 -34.27 -17.15
CA LYS A 508 25.14 -33.03 -17.92
C LYS A 508 25.10 -31.80 -17.02
N THR A 509 26.29 -31.24 -16.89
CA THR A 509 26.80 -29.99 -16.34
C THR A 509 26.06 -28.70 -16.79
N ILE A 510 24.75 -28.71 -17.02
CA ILE A 510 24.05 -27.54 -17.57
C ILE A 510 22.75 -27.33 -16.81
N LYS A 511 22.51 -26.07 -16.38
CA LYS A 511 21.18 -25.58 -16.00
C LYS A 511 20.13 -26.18 -16.93
N LEU A 512 19.03 -26.71 -16.39
CA LEU A 512 17.94 -27.18 -17.23
C LEU A 512 17.49 -26.02 -18.13
N ASP A 513 17.37 -26.22 -19.44
CA ASP A 513 16.90 -25.14 -20.32
C ASP A 513 15.38 -25.01 -20.18
N ILE A 514 14.97 -24.35 -19.10
CA ILE A 514 13.58 -24.09 -18.73
C ILE A 514 13.41 -22.58 -18.75
N ASP A 515 13.12 -22.05 -19.93
CA ASP A 515 12.86 -20.64 -20.23
C ASP A 515 11.90 -19.96 -19.24
N ILE A 516 10.88 -20.68 -18.78
CA ILE A 516 9.88 -20.17 -17.83
C ILE A 516 10.41 -19.99 -16.40
N PHE A 517 11.58 -20.58 -16.07
CA PHE A 517 12.27 -20.46 -14.79
C PHE A 517 13.77 -20.17 -15.00
N PRO A 518 14.12 -18.92 -15.36
CA PRO A 518 15.50 -18.56 -15.69
C PRO A 518 16.45 -18.67 -14.49
N LYS A 519 15.92 -18.53 -13.27
CA LYS A 519 16.68 -18.67 -12.03
C LYS A 519 16.50 -20.06 -11.44
N GLN A 520 17.58 -20.84 -11.40
CA GLN A 520 17.62 -22.17 -10.81
C GLN A 520 18.48 -22.19 -9.56
N VAL A 521 17.97 -22.82 -8.51
CA VAL A 521 18.63 -22.94 -7.21
C VAL A 521 18.55 -24.39 -6.74
N PHE A 522 19.69 -24.98 -6.40
CA PHE A 522 19.77 -26.35 -5.89
C PHE A 522 19.68 -26.37 -4.37
N ILE A 523 18.86 -27.29 -3.85
CA ILE A 523 18.70 -27.58 -2.43
C ILE A 523 19.66 -28.71 -2.08
N HIS A 524 20.72 -28.39 -1.35
CA HIS A 524 21.72 -29.36 -0.91
C HIS A 524 21.28 -30.10 0.34
N SER A 525 21.98 -31.21 0.61
CA SER A 525 21.70 -32.05 1.77
C SER A 525 21.98 -31.30 3.08
N PHE A 526 21.16 -31.56 4.09
CA PHE A 526 21.36 -30.98 5.42
C PHE A 526 22.73 -31.39 5.99
N LYS A 527 23.48 -30.38 6.45
CA LYS A 527 24.68 -30.60 7.27
C LYS A 527 24.32 -30.81 8.74
N ALA A 528 25.25 -31.35 9.53
CA ALA A 528 25.07 -31.61 10.96
C ALA A 528 24.42 -30.44 11.73
N LYS A 529 24.86 -29.19 11.49
CA LYS A 529 24.27 -28.00 12.11
C LYS A 529 22.77 -27.78 11.80
N HIS A 530 22.33 -28.12 10.58
CA HIS A 530 20.94 -27.97 10.17
C HIS A 530 20.09 -29.08 10.78
N THR A 531 20.61 -30.31 10.82
CA THR A 531 19.96 -31.45 11.51
C THR A 531 19.82 -31.16 13.01
N GLU A 532 20.88 -30.65 13.65
CA GLU A 532 20.84 -30.24 15.07
C GLU A 532 19.82 -29.12 15.30
N SER A 533 19.80 -28.09 14.46
CA SER A 533 18.79 -27.02 14.53
C SER A 533 17.37 -27.54 14.33
N LEU A 534 17.17 -28.49 13.42
CA LEU A 534 15.86 -29.08 13.16
C LEU A 534 15.40 -29.87 14.37
N ILE A 535 16.25 -30.71 14.95
CA ILE A 535 15.97 -31.46 16.19
C ILE A 535 15.64 -30.50 17.33
N CYS A 536 16.43 -29.43 17.54
CA CYS A 536 16.15 -28.45 18.58
C CYS A 536 14.79 -27.77 18.41
N LYS A 537 14.40 -27.41 17.18
CA LYS A 537 13.08 -26.85 16.88
C LYS A 537 11.96 -27.87 17.02
N TRP A 538 12.22 -29.13 16.69
CA TRP A 538 11.24 -30.22 16.74
C TRP A 538 10.86 -30.61 18.18
N PHE A 539 11.78 -30.47 19.13
CA PHE A 539 11.58 -30.86 20.53
C PHE A 539 11.55 -29.66 21.51
N SER A 540 11.37 -28.43 21.01
CA SER A 540 11.46 -27.21 21.84
C SER A 540 10.37 -27.11 22.93
N SER A 541 9.27 -27.85 22.80
CA SER A 541 8.13 -27.89 23.74
C SER A 541 8.24 -28.98 24.81
N ASP A 542 9.23 -29.87 24.75
CA ASP A 542 9.40 -30.93 25.74
C ASP A 542 10.22 -30.45 26.95
N THR A 543 9.61 -30.46 28.13
CA THR A 543 10.27 -30.11 29.40
C THR A 543 11.36 -31.10 29.83
N ASP A 544 11.51 -32.24 29.14
CA ASP A 544 12.55 -33.25 29.36
C ASP A 544 13.82 -33.08 28.50
N THR A 545 13.98 -31.93 27.82
CA THR A 545 15.06 -31.63 26.86
C THR A 545 16.49 -31.69 27.40
N ASN A 546 16.70 -31.78 28.72
CA ASN A 546 18.03 -32.04 29.29
C ASN A 546 18.43 -33.53 29.28
N SER A 547 17.48 -34.46 29.16
CA SER A 547 17.77 -35.91 29.16
C SER A 547 18.07 -36.46 27.75
N LEU A 548 17.45 -35.88 26.71
CA LEU A 548 17.66 -36.25 25.30
C LEU A 548 19.00 -35.72 24.74
N LYS A 549 19.46 -34.54 25.19
CA LYS A 549 20.80 -34.00 24.84
C LYS A 549 21.94 -34.96 25.19
N ILE A 550 21.78 -35.79 26.22
CA ILE A 550 22.79 -36.76 26.67
C ILE A 550 22.75 -38.04 25.81
N ARG A 551 21.57 -38.49 25.34
CA ARG A 551 21.44 -39.71 24.54
C ARG A 551 21.90 -39.58 23.08
N THR A 552 21.81 -38.40 22.47
CA THR A 552 22.26 -38.19 21.08
C THR A 552 23.80 -38.16 20.97
N ILE A 553 24.50 -37.83 22.06
CA ILE A 553 25.97 -37.89 22.14
C ILE A 553 26.43 -39.36 22.25
N ASP A 554 25.69 -40.21 22.97
CA ASP A 554 26.00 -41.64 23.11
C ASP A 554 25.75 -42.47 21.84
N PHE A 555 24.76 -42.10 21.01
CA PHE A 555 24.48 -42.81 19.75
C PHE A 555 25.60 -42.66 18.71
N ARG A 556 26.41 -41.58 18.76
CA ARG A 556 27.58 -41.42 17.87
C ARG A 556 28.70 -42.43 18.16
N HIS A 557 28.71 -43.10 19.31
CA HIS A 557 29.71 -44.13 19.63
C HIS A 557 29.29 -45.56 19.29
N LYS A 558 28.01 -45.83 18.97
CA LYS A 558 27.52 -47.18 18.66
C LYS A 558 26.43 -47.18 17.59
N SER A 559 26.79 -46.99 16.32
CA SER A 559 26.14 -47.65 15.17
C SER A 559 26.71 -47.13 13.85
N LYS A 560 27.69 -47.86 13.31
CA LYS A 560 27.82 -47.99 11.85
C LYS A 560 26.62 -48.83 11.39
N ASN A 561 25.95 -48.38 10.33
CA ASN A 561 24.80 -49.02 9.65
C ASN A 561 23.45 -48.99 10.38
N VAL A 562 22.64 -47.96 10.10
CA VAL A 562 21.17 -48.10 10.08
C VAL A 562 20.62 -47.26 8.92
N GLN A 563 20.04 -47.94 7.93
CA GLN A 563 19.15 -47.37 6.91
C GLN A 563 17.82 -47.00 7.58
N PHE A 564 17.30 -45.80 7.32
CA PHE A 564 15.92 -45.46 7.66
C PHE A 564 15.02 -45.79 6.46
N ILE A 565 13.91 -46.49 6.75
CA ILE A 565 12.84 -46.93 5.83
C ILE A 565 11.89 -45.77 5.56
#